data_AF-A0A381RPG7-F1
#
_entry.id   AF-A0A381RPG7-F1
#
_cell.length_a   1.000
_cell.length_b   1.000
_cell.length_c   1.000
_cell.angle_alpha   90.00
_cell.angle_beta   90.00
_cell.angle_gamma   90.00
#
_symmetry.space_group_name_H-M   'P 1'
#
loop_
_entity.id
_entity.type
_entity.pdbx_description
1 polymer ?
#
loop_
_entity_poly.entity_id
_entity_poly.type
_entity_poly.pdbx_seq_one_letter_code
_entity_poly.pdbx_strand_id
1 'polypeptide(L)'
;GPSGVIGTNKQDSVETVHRMLETFQAEKMEPGQYITVPDIVSLLESRKIEYVSFADWKLLDAHETEAGQAEGRPRLKLTSIAEMLGIIRQKR
;
A
#
# COMPACT_ATOMS: atom_id res chain seq x y z
N GLY A 1 -12.28 -16.72 -0.63
CA GLY A 1 -13.38 -16.14 -1.44
C GLY A 1 -14.01 -14.97 -0.69
N PRO A 2 -14.95 -14.20 -1.29
CA PRO A 2 -15.50 -12.97 -0.69
C PRO A 2 -16.51 -13.27 0.43
N SER A 3 -16.06 -13.94 1.48
CA SER A 3 -16.83 -14.33 2.65
C SER A 3 -16.01 -14.05 3.91
N GLY A 4 -16.68 -13.68 5.00
CA GLY A 4 -16.03 -13.31 6.26
C GLY A 4 -16.02 -11.79 6.49
N VAL A 5 -15.74 -11.41 7.73
CA VAL A 5 -15.62 -10.01 8.16
C VAL A 5 -14.15 -9.60 8.20
N ILE A 6 -13.83 -8.31 8.38
CA ILE A 6 -12.43 -7.84 8.42
C ILE A 6 -11.58 -8.65 9.41
N GLY A 7 -12.15 -9.04 10.55
CA GLY A 7 -11.46 -9.85 11.57
C GLY A 7 -11.04 -11.25 11.12
N THR A 8 -11.76 -11.89 10.18
CA THR A 8 -11.42 -13.24 9.70
C THR A 8 -10.13 -13.23 8.87
N ASN A 9 -9.88 -12.12 8.14
CA ASN A 9 -8.68 -11.97 7.33
C ASN A 9 -7.39 -11.99 8.18
N LYS A 10 -7.45 -11.56 9.44
CA LYS A 10 -6.27 -11.54 10.31
C LYS A 10 -5.75 -12.96 10.57
N GLN A 11 -6.64 -13.87 10.97
CA GLN A 11 -6.25 -15.25 11.28
C GLN A 11 -5.80 -15.99 10.01
N ASP A 12 -6.55 -15.83 8.92
CA ASP A 12 -6.22 -16.40 7.60
C ASP A 12 -4.85 -15.94 7.09
N SER A 13 -4.54 -14.64 7.23
CA SER A 13 -3.23 -14.09 6.86
C SER A 13 -2.11 -14.63 7.73
N VAL A 14 -2.33 -14.79 9.04
CA VAL A 14 -1.33 -15.35 9.96
C VAL A 14 -1.01 -16.79 9.59
N GLU A 15 -2.02 -17.61 9.30
CA GLU A 15 -1.82 -18.99 8.87
C GLU A 15 -1.01 -19.05 7.57
N THR A 16 -1.35 -18.22 6.58
CA THR A 16 -0.60 -18.10 5.33
C THR A 16 0.87 -17.75 5.58
N VAL A 17 1.15 -16.74 6.41
CA VAL A 17 2.52 -16.34 6.74
C VAL A 17 3.28 -17.47 7.44
N HIS A 18 2.65 -18.21 8.35
CA HIS A 18 3.28 -19.39 8.96
C HIS A 18 3.66 -20.45 7.92
N ARG A 19 2.76 -20.77 6.98
CA ARG A 19 3.06 -21.71 5.88
C ARG A 19 4.23 -21.23 5.01
N MET A 20 4.29 -19.94 4.72
CA MET A 20 5.39 -19.33 3.96
C MET A 20 6.73 -19.48 4.72
N LEU A 21 6.74 -19.18 6.02
CA LEU A 21 7.94 -19.31 6.85
C LEU A 21 8.40 -20.75 6.99
N GLU A 22 7.47 -21.70 7.14
CA GLU A 22 7.79 -23.12 7.18
C GLU A 22 8.41 -23.60 5.86
N THR A 23 7.86 -23.16 4.72
CA THR A 23 8.44 -23.46 3.41
C THR A 23 9.85 -22.90 3.29
N PHE A 24 10.03 -21.62 3.67
CA PHE A 24 11.33 -20.96 3.66
C PHE A 24 12.38 -21.73 4.46
N GLN A 25 12.02 -22.22 5.64
CA GLN A 25 12.91 -23.01 6.50
C GLN A 25 13.16 -24.42 5.96
N ALA A 26 12.10 -25.12 5.51
CA ALA A 26 12.18 -26.49 5.02
C ALA A 26 13.04 -26.59 3.75
N GLU A 27 12.90 -25.62 2.85
CA GLU A 27 13.67 -25.52 1.61
C GLU A 27 15.06 -24.88 1.81
N LYS A 28 15.40 -24.47 3.04
CA LYS A 28 16.66 -23.78 3.38
C LYS A 28 16.93 -22.60 2.43
N MET A 29 15.89 -21.82 2.18
CA MET A 29 16.01 -20.65 1.31
C MET A 29 16.91 -19.62 1.95
N GLU A 30 17.80 -19.02 1.17
CA GLU A 30 18.66 -17.94 1.66
C GLU A 30 18.05 -16.58 1.29
N PRO A 31 17.96 -15.62 2.23
CA PRO A 31 17.50 -14.28 1.94
C PRO A 31 18.34 -13.67 0.81
N GLY A 32 17.67 -13.21 -0.23
CA GLY A 32 18.31 -12.54 -1.35
C GLY A 32 18.96 -13.44 -2.39
N GLN A 33 18.90 -14.77 -2.24
CA GLN A 33 19.50 -15.73 -3.17
C GLN A 33 19.06 -15.53 -4.63
N TYR A 34 17.82 -15.09 -4.85
CA TYR A 34 17.21 -14.90 -6.17
C TYR A 34 16.90 -13.43 -6.49
N ILE A 35 17.56 -12.48 -5.83
CA ILE A 35 17.37 -11.05 -6.12
C ILE A 35 18.00 -10.73 -7.48
N THR A 36 17.14 -10.46 -8.47
CA THR A 36 17.53 -9.91 -9.79
C THR A 36 17.38 -8.40 -9.84
N VAL A 37 16.54 -7.84 -8.96
CA VAL A 37 16.30 -6.40 -8.82
C VAL A 37 16.53 -6.05 -7.35
N PRO A 38 17.59 -5.29 -7.01
CA PRO A 38 17.96 -5.03 -5.64
C PRO A 38 16.93 -4.20 -4.88
N ASP A 39 16.19 -3.34 -5.59
CA ASP A 39 15.14 -2.51 -5.05
C ASP A 39 13.99 -2.36 -6.06
N ILE A 40 12.78 -2.67 -5.61
CA ILE A 40 11.56 -2.50 -6.41
C ILE A 40 11.35 -1.04 -6.81
N VAL A 41 11.79 -0.08 -5.97
CA VAL A 41 11.66 1.36 -6.26
C VAL A 41 12.46 1.72 -7.50
N SER A 42 13.72 1.31 -7.59
CA SER A 42 14.56 1.56 -8.78
C SER A 42 13.95 0.95 -10.04
N LEU A 43 13.30 -0.21 -9.94
CA LEU A 43 12.60 -0.81 -11.08
C LEU A 43 11.39 0.03 -11.50
N LEU A 44 10.58 0.49 -10.56
CA LEU A 44 9.43 1.35 -10.84
C LEU A 44 9.86 2.68 -11.49
N GLU A 45 10.94 3.29 -11.00
CA GLU A 45 11.53 4.51 -11.55
C GLU A 45 12.07 4.28 -12.97
N SER A 46 12.82 3.20 -13.21
CA SER A 46 13.34 2.86 -14.54
C SER A 46 12.23 2.67 -15.58
N ARG A 47 11.06 2.18 -15.13
CA ARG A 47 9.85 2.01 -15.93
C ARG A 47 8.97 3.27 -15.99
N LYS A 48 9.38 4.36 -15.33
CA LYS A 48 8.64 5.63 -15.23
C LYS A 48 7.22 5.44 -14.69
N ILE A 49 7.06 4.54 -13.72
CA ILE A 49 5.79 4.30 -13.04
C ILE A 49 5.57 5.37 -11.98
N GLU A 50 4.43 6.05 -12.06
CA GLU A 50 3.97 6.92 -11.00
C GLU A 50 3.36 6.09 -9.87
N TYR A 51 4.15 5.80 -8.84
CA TYR A 51 3.68 5.12 -7.64
C TYR A 51 3.40 6.10 -6.50
N VAL A 52 2.48 5.70 -5.63
CA VAL A 52 2.07 6.44 -4.42
C VAL A 52 2.64 5.71 -3.21
N SER A 53 3.60 6.32 -2.53
CA SER A 53 4.12 5.82 -1.26
C SER A 53 3.12 6.09 -0.13
N PHE A 54 3.38 5.51 1.05
CA PHE A 54 2.58 5.83 2.24
C PHE A 54 2.68 7.31 2.64
N ALA A 55 3.85 7.95 2.43
CA ALA A 55 4.02 9.37 2.71
C ALA A 55 3.15 10.22 1.77
N ASP A 56 3.11 9.85 0.49
CA ASP A 56 2.27 10.51 -0.51
C ASP A 56 0.78 10.36 -0.19
N TRP A 57 0.35 9.15 0.16
CA TRP A 57 -1.03 8.90 0.58
C TRP A 57 -1.43 9.78 1.77
N LYS A 58 -0.54 9.99 2.75
CA LYS A 58 -0.82 10.88 3.89
C LYS A 58 -1.08 12.34 3.49
N LEU A 59 -0.51 12.82 2.38
CA LEU A 59 -0.79 14.17 1.87
C LEU A 59 -2.24 14.28 1.38
N LEU A 60 -2.72 13.26 0.67
CA LEU A 60 -4.11 13.16 0.25
C LEU A 60 -5.03 12.98 1.46
N ASP A 61 -4.65 12.12 2.41
CA ASP A 61 -5.39 11.86 3.64
C ASP A 61 -5.68 13.15 4.43
N ALA A 62 -4.65 13.98 4.60
CA ALA A 62 -4.75 15.28 5.26
C ALA A 62 -5.68 16.22 4.49
N HIS A 63 -5.52 16.32 3.17
CA HIS A 63 -6.37 17.15 2.32
C HIS A 63 -7.86 16.77 2.43
N GLU A 64 -8.19 15.48 2.29
CA GLU A 64 -9.57 15.00 2.36
C GLU A 64 -10.16 15.21 3.76
N THR A 65 -9.35 15.06 4.81
CA THR A 65 -9.77 15.25 6.20
C THR A 65 -10.02 16.73 6.51
N GLU A 66 -9.12 17.64 6.11
CA GLU A 66 -9.28 19.09 6.23
C GLU A 66 -10.55 19.57 5.50
N ALA A 67 -10.76 19.13 4.26
CA ALA A 67 -11.95 19.46 3.49
C ALA A 67 -13.24 18.95 4.16
N GLY A 68 -13.20 17.75 4.74
CA GLY A 68 -14.32 17.21 5.49
C GLY A 68 -14.66 18.02 6.74
N GLN A 69 -13.64 18.41 7.51
CA GLN A 69 -13.82 19.18 8.75
C GLN A 69 -14.54 20.51 8.51
N ALA A 70 -14.25 21.18 7.39
CA ALA A 70 -14.92 22.42 6.99
C ALA A 70 -16.45 22.24 6.78
N GLU A 71 -16.89 21.02 6.46
CA GLU A 71 -18.30 20.65 6.28
C GLU A 71 -18.90 19.94 7.50
N GLY A 72 -18.17 19.82 8.62
CA GLY A 72 -18.60 19.05 9.79
C GLY A 72 -18.59 17.53 9.57
N ARG A 73 -17.78 17.04 8.63
CA ARG A 73 -17.65 15.62 8.27
C ARG A 73 -16.26 15.11 8.66
N PRO A 74 -16.06 13.79 8.89
CA PRO A 74 -14.73 13.25 9.13
C PRO A 74 -13.79 13.41 7.93
N ARG A 75 -14.36 13.43 6.73
CA ARG A 75 -13.64 13.47 5.46
C ARG A 75 -14.55 13.84 4.29
N LEU A 76 -14.01 14.56 3.31
CA LEU A 76 -14.54 14.69 1.96
C LEU A 76 -13.58 13.98 0.99
N LYS A 77 -13.99 12.81 0.46
CA LYS A 77 -13.14 12.01 -0.42
C LYS A 77 -13.12 12.56 -1.84
N LEU A 78 -11.95 12.56 -2.46
CA LEU A 78 -11.82 12.72 -3.90
C LEU A 78 -12.18 11.41 -4.59
N THR A 79 -12.96 11.50 -5.66
CA THR A 79 -13.44 10.32 -6.41
C THR A 79 -12.78 10.20 -7.79
N SER A 80 -12.04 11.23 -8.22
CA SER A 80 -11.24 11.23 -9.43
C SER A 80 -9.78 10.89 -9.13
N ILE A 81 -9.26 9.87 -9.81
CA ILE A 81 -7.83 9.51 -9.73
C ILE A 81 -6.95 10.70 -10.14
N ALA A 82 -7.35 11.45 -11.16
CA ALA A 82 -6.59 12.60 -11.63
C ALA A 82 -6.48 13.70 -10.56
N GLU A 83 -7.55 13.94 -9.80
CA GLU A 83 -7.55 14.90 -8.69
C GLU A 83 -6.71 14.38 -7.51
N MET A 84 -6.86 13.10 -7.15
CA MET A 84 -6.04 12.46 -6.11
C MET A 84 -4.54 12.60 -6.41
N LEU A 85 -4.12 12.27 -7.63
CA LEU A 85 -2.73 12.42 -8.07
C LEU A 85 -2.31 13.88 -8.16
N GLY A 86 -3.21 14.78 -8.59
CA GLY A 86 -2.97 16.21 -8.63
C GLY A 86 -2.62 16.79 -7.25
N ILE A 87 -3.40 16.44 -6.22
CA ILE A 87 -3.16 16.86 -4.83
C ILE A 87 -1.84 16.31 -4.31
N ILE A 88 -1.55 15.03 -4.57
CA ILE A 88 -0.28 14.42 -4.16
C ILE A 88 0.91 15.13 -4.81
N ARG A 89 0.86 15.41 -6.12
CA ARG A 89 1.93 16.13 -6.82
C ARG A 89 2.11 17.57 -6.31
N GLN A 90 1.01 18.24 -5.98
CA GLN A 90 1.04 19.62 -5.48
C GLN A 90 1.65 19.72 -4.08
N LYS A 91 1.42 18.70 -3.24
CA LYS A 91 1.86 18.68 -1.83
C LYS A 91 3.17 17.92 -1.59
N ARG A 92 3.68 17.20 -2.60
CA ARG A 92 5.05 16.64 -2.61
C ARG A 92 6.07 17.76 -2.65
#